data_AF-A0A5C7XSR7-F1
#
_entry.id   AF-A0A5C7XSR7-F1
#
_cell.length_a   1.000
_cell.length_b   1.000
_cell.length_c   1.000
_cell.angle_alpha   90.00
_cell.angle_beta   90.00
_cell.angle_gamma   90.00
#
_symmetry.space_group_name_H-M   'P 1'
#
loop_
_entity.id
_entity.type
_entity.pdbx_description
1 polymer ?
#
loop_
_entity_poly.entity_id
_entity_poly.type
_entity_poly.pdbx_seq_one_letter_code
_entity_poly.pdbx_strand_id
1 'polypeptide(L)'
;MAEEPGGRAAVQPMPVTEITAESGAETPKAGAGAETPKTTTSASRRVRARLARRMTAQRSTVNPVLEPLIAVHREVYPKADLAILQRAYEVAEAKHATQLRRSGDPYITHPLAVANILAELGMDTITLVA
;
A
#
# COMPACT_ATOMS: atom_id res chain seq x y z
N MET A 1 -25.56 -3.87 49.66
CA MET A 1 -25.06 -3.06 48.53
C MET A 1 -25.06 -3.97 47.32
N ALA A 2 -25.82 -3.58 46.30
CA ALA A 2 -26.26 -4.42 45.19
C ALA A 2 -25.13 -4.82 44.22
N GLU A 3 -25.34 -5.98 43.61
CA GLU A 3 -24.57 -6.55 42.49
C GLU A 3 -24.72 -5.73 41.21
N GLU A 4 -23.65 -5.63 40.42
CA GLU A 4 -23.69 -5.25 39.00
C GLU A 4 -22.64 -6.07 38.23
N PRO A 5 -23.02 -7.13 37.48
CA PRO A 5 -22.11 -7.84 36.60
C PRO A 5 -22.08 -7.21 35.19
N GLY A 6 -20.85 -7.07 34.67
CA GLY A 6 -20.56 -6.46 33.37
C GLY A 6 -21.22 -7.14 32.17
N GLY A 7 -21.86 -6.32 31.34
CA GLY A 7 -22.41 -6.71 30.04
C GLY A 7 -21.33 -6.80 28.96
N ARG A 8 -21.11 -8.01 28.45
CA ARG A 8 -20.29 -8.34 27.29
C ARG A 8 -20.99 -7.98 25.97
N ALA A 9 -20.15 -7.63 25.01
CA ALA A 9 -20.31 -7.46 23.56
C ALA A 9 -21.56 -8.08 22.89
N ALA A 10 -22.20 -7.27 22.03
CA ALA A 10 -23.06 -7.74 20.94
C ALA A 10 -22.59 -7.10 19.62
N VAL A 11 -21.73 -7.82 18.91
CA VAL A 11 -21.41 -7.58 17.49
C VAL A 11 -22.54 -8.18 16.68
N GLN A 12 -23.25 -7.36 15.91
CA GLN A 12 -24.29 -7.82 15.00
C GLN A 12 -23.64 -8.38 13.72
N PRO A 13 -23.95 -9.62 13.28
CA PRO A 13 -23.47 -10.15 12.02
C PRO A 13 -24.29 -9.63 10.84
N MET A 14 -23.62 -9.22 9.75
CA MET A 14 -24.28 -8.95 8.46
C MET A 14 -24.63 -10.28 7.77
N PRO A 15 -25.78 -10.36 7.07
CA PRO A 15 -26.23 -11.59 6.44
C PRO A 15 -25.41 -11.91 5.17
N VAL A 16 -24.95 -13.16 5.10
CA VAL A 16 -24.47 -13.82 3.89
C VAL A 16 -25.67 -14.15 2.99
N THR A 17 -25.66 -13.66 1.76
CA THR A 17 -26.60 -14.09 0.72
C THR A 17 -25.96 -15.20 -0.10
N GLU A 18 -26.21 -16.44 0.30
CA GLU A 18 -26.12 -17.59 -0.60
C GLU A 18 -27.32 -17.56 -1.56
N ILE A 19 -27.04 -17.65 -2.85
CA ILE A 19 -28.05 -17.95 -3.87
C ILE A 19 -27.52 -19.17 -4.63
N THR A 20 -28.18 -20.31 -4.40
CA THR A 20 -27.99 -21.56 -5.13
C THR A 20 -29.21 -21.79 -6.03
N ALA A 21 -28.98 -22.07 -7.31
CA ALA A 21 -29.79 -22.90 -8.22
C ALA A 21 -29.25 -22.68 -9.65
N GLU A 22 -28.42 -23.59 -10.19
CA GLU A 22 -28.78 -24.82 -10.91
C GLU A 22 -29.20 -24.64 -12.39
N SER A 23 -28.56 -25.50 -13.20
CA SER A 23 -29.04 -26.12 -14.44
C SER A 23 -28.68 -25.49 -15.79
N GLY A 24 -28.16 -26.35 -16.67
CA GLY A 24 -28.23 -26.16 -18.13
C GLY A 24 -26.93 -26.38 -18.88
N ALA A 25 -26.55 -27.64 -19.10
CA ALA A 25 -25.54 -28.01 -20.07
C ALA A 25 -26.06 -27.81 -21.49
N GLU A 26 -25.32 -27.13 -22.37
CA GLU A 26 -25.36 -27.42 -23.80
C GLU A 26 -24.07 -26.98 -24.49
N THR A 27 -23.46 -27.93 -25.20
CA THR A 27 -22.34 -27.71 -26.13
C THR A 27 -22.92 -27.20 -27.44
N PRO A 28 -22.20 -26.34 -28.18
CA PRO A 28 -21.95 -26.75 -29.54
C PRO A 28 -20.49 -26.60 -29.98
N LYS A 29 -20.19 -27.54 -30.86
CA LYS A 29 -18.94 -27.87 -31.53
C LYS A 29 -18.62 -26.86 -32.65
N ALA A 30 -17.33 -26.56 -32.74
CA ALA A 30 -16.56 -26.18 -33.94
C ALA A 30 -17.03 -24.97 -34.78
N GLY A 31 -16.22 -23.92 -34.73
CA GLY A 31 -16.15 -22.88 -35.76
C GLY A 31 -14.70 -22.42 -35.89
N ALA A 32 -14.09 -22.78 -37.00
CA ALA A 32 -12.75 -22.39 -37.39
C ALA A 32 -12.65 -20.86 -37.52
N GLY A 33 -11.55 -20.30 -37.04
CA GLY A 33 -11.28 -18.87 -37.12
C GLY A 33 -10.06 -18.47 -36.32
N ALA A 34 -8.93 -19.15 -36.54
CA ALA A 34 -7.63 -18.63 -36.14
C ALA A 34 -7.30 -17.41 -37.00
N GLU A 35 -7.93 -16.28 -36.70
CA GLU A 35 -7.53 -14.99 -37.25
C GLU A 35 -6.32 -14.50 -36.45
N THR A 36 -5.14 -14.78 -36.99
CA THR A 36 -3.88 -14.20 -36.55
C THR A 36 -4.01 -12.69 -36.38
N PRO A 37 -3.66 -12.09 -35.22
CA PRO A 37 -3.58 -10.64 -35.14
C PRO A 37 -2.42 -10.18 -36.01
N LYS A 38 -2.83 -9.45 -37.05
CA LYS A 38 -2.06 -8.85 -38.13
C LYS A 38 -0.78 -8.19 -37.62
N THR A 39 0.31 -8.47 -38.32
CA THR A 39 1.67 -7.96 -38.13
C THR A 39 1.69 -6.43 -38.13
N THR A 40 1.53 -5.80 -36.97
CA THR A 40 1.91 -4.40 -36.77
C THR A 40 3.26 -4.36 -36.07
N THR A 41 4.28 -4.12 -36.90
CA THR A 41 5.62 -3.60 -36.62
C THR A 41 6.22 -3.97 -35.27
N SER A 42 7.16 -4.92 -35.31
CA SER A 42 8.01 -5.38 -34.21
C SER A 42 8.65 -4.23 -33.38
N ALA A 43 8.82 -3.04 -33.97
CA ALA A 43 9.24 -1.83 -33.26
C ALA A 43 8.19 -1.35 -32.21
N SER A 44 6.91 -1.23 -32.56
CA SER A 44 5.86 -0.77 -31.65
C SER A 44 5.53 -1.79 -30.55
N ARG A 45 5.74 -3.09 -30.81
CA ARG A 45 5.63 -4.15 -29.80
C ARG A 45 6.81 -4.09 -28.81
N ARG A 46 8.04 -3.85 -29.29
CA ARG A 46 9.23 -3.68 -28.45
C ARG A 46 9.21 -2.38 -27.63
N VAL A 47 8.70 -1.29 -28.20
CA VAL A 47 8.50 -0.03 -27.47
C VAL A 47 7.44 -0.19 -26.39
N ARG A 48 6.29 -0.82 -26.68
CA ARG A 48 5.28 -1.15 -25.65
C ARG A 48 5.83 -2.07 -24.57
N ALA A 49 6.62 -3.09 -24.92
CA ALA A 49 7.25 -3.97 -23.94
C ALA A 49 8.28 -3.24 -23.05
N ARG A 50 9.08 -2.32 -23.63
CA ARG A 50 10.01 -1.47 -22.88
C ARG A 50 9.27 -0.48 -21.96
N LEU A 51 8.18 0.12 -22.43
CA LEU A 51 7.36 1.02 -21.62
C LEU A 51 6.69 0.27 -20.46
N ALA A 52 6.09 -0.89 -20.71
CA ALA A 52 5.50 -1.74 -19.68
C ALA A 52 6.53 -2.19 -18.63
N ARG A 53 7.75 -2.55 -19.05
CA ARG A 53 8.85 -2.90 -18.14
C ARG A 53 9.33 -1.70 -17.33
N ARG A 54 9.35 -0.50 -17.90
CA ARG A 54 9.72 0.73 -17.18
C ARG A 54 8.66 1.12 -16.14
N MET A 55 7.38 0.94 -16.45
CA MET A 55 6.29 1.25 -15.51
C MET A 55 6.22 0.27 -14.34
N THR A 56 6.52 -1.01 -14.57
CA THR A 56 6.61 -2.01 -13.50
C THR A 56 7.89 -1.88 -12.67
N ALA A 57 9.00 -1.44 -13.27
CA ALA A 57 10.27 -1.19 -12.55
C ALA A 57 10.27 0.08 -11.68
N GLN A 58 9.31 0.99 -11.87
CA GLN A 58 9.24 2.28 -11.17
C GLN A 58 8.25 2.30 -10.00
N ARG A 59 7.58 1.19 -9.71
CA ARG A 59 6.63 1.14 -8.59
C ARG A 59 7.45 1.13 -7.29
N SER A 60 7.44 2.25 -6.57
CA SER A 60 8.16 2.40 -5.30
C SER A 60 7.77 1.28 -4.35
N THR A 61 8.75 0.59 -3.77
CA THR A 61 8.55 -0.53 -2.83
C THR A 61 8.34 -0.05 -1.39
N VAL A 62 8.02 1.23 -1.22
CA VAL A 62 7.89 1.89 0.09
C VAL A 62 6.42 2.08 0.42
N ASN A 63 6.12 2.14 1.71
CA ASN A 63 4.77 2.34 2.21
C ASN A 63 4.28 3.74 1.78
N PRO A 64 3.06 3.86 1.17
CA PRO A 64 2.51 5.11 0.64
C PRO A 64 2.46 6.26 1.65
N VAL A 65 2.46 5.97 2.96
CA VAL A 65 2.47 6.96 4.03
C VAL A 65 3.81 7.72 4.11
N LEU A 66 4.89 7.12 3.61
CA LEU A 66 6.24 7.72 3.62
C LEU A 66 6.54 8.58 2.40
N GLU A 67 5.75 8.50 1.33
CA GLU A 67 5.95 9.27 0.10
C GLU A 67 6.20 10.77 0.35
N PRO A 68 5.43 11.46 1.23
CA PRO A 68 5.68 12.88 1.52
C PRO A 68 7.06 13.12 2.14
N LEU A 69 7.45 12.29 3.12
CA LEU A 69 8.76 12.36 3.77
C LEU A 69 9.88 12.14 2.76
N ILE A 70 9.74 11.09 1.95
CA ILE A 70 10.74 10.68 0.97
C ILE A 70 10.90 11.74 -0.12
N ALA A 71 9.80 12.36 -0.55
CA ALA A 71 9.82 13.41 -1.56
C ALA A 71 10.70 14.59 -1.08
N VAL A 72 10.41 15.13 0.10
CA VAL A 72 11.17 16.25 0.69
C VAL A 72 12.63 15.85 0.94
N HIS A 73 12.86 14.69 1.55
CA HIS A 73 14.22 14.24 1.88
C HIS A 73 15.11 14.08 0.65
N ARG A 74 14.53 13.63 -0.49
CA ARG A 74 15.29 13.44 -1.74
C ARG A 74 15.69 14.74 -2.43
N GLU A 75 15.05 15.86 -2.12
CA GLU A 75 15.46 17.16 -2.65
C GLU A 75 16.87 17.53 -2.16
N VAL A 76 17.18 17.20 -0.90
CA VAL A 76 18.48 17.45 -0.28
C VAL A 76 19.43 16.25 -0.43
N TYR A 77 18.91 15.02 -0.29
CA TYR A 77 19.68 13.78 -0.32
C TYR A 77 19.19 12.81 -1.41
N PRO A 78 19.52 13.06 -2.70
CA PRO A 78 18.98 12.28 -3.82
C PRO A 78 19.43 10.80 -3.81
N LYS A 79 20.53 10.50 -3.13
CA LYS A 79 21.11 9.15 -2.99
C LYS A 79 20.78 8.48 -1.65
N ALA A 80 19.88 9.05 -0.85
CA ALA A 80 19.50 8.46 0.43
C ALA A 80 18.93 7.04 0.25
N ASP A 81 19.31 6.14 1.16
CA ASP A 81 18.79 4.78 1.19
C ASP A 81 17.39 4.77 1.80
N LEU A 82 16.38 4.61 0.94
CA LEU A 82 14.98 4.59 1.35
C LEU A 82 14.61 3.33 2.14
N ALA A 83 15.38 2.24 2.02
CA ALA A 83 15.11 1.02 2.76
C ALA A 83 15.31 1.22 4.27
N ILE A 84 16.22 2.11 4.68
CA ILE A 84 16.43 2.46 6.09
C ILE A 84 15.23 3.22 6.64
N LEU A 85 14.71 4.20 5.90
CA LEU A 85 13.52 4.97 6.27
C LEU A 85 12.28 4.06 6.40
N GLN A 86 12.09 3.15 5.44
CA GLN A 86 11.01 2.17 5.46
C GLN A 86 11.05 1.29 6.72
N ARG A 87 12.22 0.71 7.01
CA ARG A 87 12.40 -0.13 8.21
C ARG A 87 12.19 0.64 9.51
N ALA A 88 12.67 1.88 9.58
CA ALA A 88 12.49 2.73 10.76
C ALA A 88 10.99 3.00 11.02
N TYR A 89 10.24 3.30 9.96
CA TYR A 89 8.79 3.47 10.04
C TYR A 89 8.08 2.21 10.52
N GLU A 90 8.40 1.04 9.96
CA GLU A 90 7.79 -0.23 10.37
C GLU A 90 8.03 -0.53 11.86
N VAL A 91 9.24 -0.24 12.36
CA VAL A 91 9.57 -0.40 13.78
C VAL A 91 8.78 0.59 14.63
N ALA A 92 8.68 1.85 14.22
CA ALA A 92 7.91 2.86 14.94
C ALA A 92 6.41 2.52 14.96
N GLU A 93 5.85 2.11 13.83
CA GLU A 93 4.46 1.70 13.67
C GLU A 93 4.14 0.52 14.61
N ALA A 94 4.98 -0.52 14.59
CA ALA A 94 4.81 -1.69 15.46
C ALA A 94 4.88 -1.33 16.95
N LYS A 95 5.83 -0.47 17.34
CA LYS A 95 5.98 -0.03 18.75
C LYS A 95 4.84 0.86 19.23
N HIS A 96 4.22 1.62 18.32
CA HIS A 96 3.14 2.54 18.64
C HIS A 96 1.74 2.02 18.27
N ALA A 97 1.61 0.78 17.82
CA ALA A 97 0.36 0.21 17.29
C ALA A 97 -0.82 0.28 18.28
N THR A 98 -0.56 0.13 19.58
CA THR A 98 -1.60 0.17 20.62
C THR A 98 -1.71 1.52 21.32
N GLN A 99 -0.90 2.51 20.91
CA GLN A 99 -0.82 3.81 21.56
C GLN A 99 -1.64 4.84 20.80
N LEU A 100 -2.44 5.62 21.54
CA LEU A 100 -3.23 6.73 21.01
C LEU A 100 -2.71 8.06 21.55
N ARG A 101 -2.88 9.13 20.78
CA ARG A 101 -2.67 10.51 21.25
C ARG A 101 -3.87 10.96 22.08
N ARG A 102 -3.72 12.06 22.80
CA ARG A 102 -4.83 12.71 23.54
C ARG A 102 -6.01 13.07 22.64
N SER A 103 -5.77 13.33 21.35
CA SER A 103 -6.81 13.60 20.35
C SER A 103 -7.62 12.35 19.95
N GLY A 104 -7.13 11.15 20.24
CA GLY A 104 -7.72 9.89 19.80
C GLY A 104 -7.06 9.29 18.56
N ASP A 105 -6.18 10.01 17.87
CA ASP A 105 -5.47 9.52 16.69
C ASP A 105 -4.39 8.48 17.04
N PRO A 106 -4.05 7.56 16.13
CA PRO A 106 -2.89 6.66 16.29
C PRO A 106 -1.61 7.44 16.58
N TYR A 107 -0.81 7.00 17.56
CA TYR A 107 0.36 7.75 18.02
C TYR A 107 1.43 7.89 16.94
N ILE A 108 1.54 6.94 16.00
CA ILE A 108 2.48 6.95 14.87
C ILE A 108 2.42 8.21 14.01
N THR A 109 1.27 8.89 13.99
CA THR A 109 1.09 10.16 13.27
C THR A 109 2.06 11.24 13.75
N HIS A 110 2.43 11.24 15.03
CA HIS A 110 3.29 12.27 15.61
C HIS A 110 4.77 12.10 15.27
N PRO A 111 5.42 10.94 15.51
CA PRO A 111 6.79 10.71 15.05
C PRO A 111 6.97 10.94 13.55
N LEU A 112 5.98 10.56 12.73
CA LEU A 112 6.02 10.80 11.29
C LEU A 112 5.99 12.30 10.94
N ALA A 113 5.13 13.07 11.61
CA ALA A 113 5.09 14.52 11.42
C ALA A 113 6.41 15.21 11.86
N VAL A 114 7.01 14.74 12.96
CA VAL A 114 8.32 15.24 13.41
C VAL A 114 9.39 14.94 12.37
N ALA A 115 9.44 13.72 11.82
CA ALA A 115 10.37 13.36 10.76
C ALA A 115 10.21 14.24 9.51
N ASN A 116 8.97 14.55 9.10
CA ASN A 116 8.72 15.45 7.97
C ASN A 116 9.32 16.85 8.22
N ILE A 117 9.08 17.43 9.40
CA ILE A 117 9.64 18.74 9.75
C ILE A 117 11.17 18.70 9.74
N LEU A 118 11.78 17.64 10.27
CA LEU A 118 13.24 17.49 10.25
C LEU A 118 13.78 17.36 8.83
N ALA A 119 13.08 16.66 7.94
CA ALA A 119 13.46 16.55 6.53
C ALA A 119 13.34 17.91 5.80
N GLU A 120 12.30 18.69 6.08
CA GLU A 120 12.14 20.07 5.57
C GLU A 120 13.28 20.98 6.04
N LEU A 121 13.81 20.76 7.24
CA LEU A 121 14.99 21.45 7.76
C LEU A 121 16.32 20.92 7.19
N GLY A 122 16.28 19.92 6.31
CA GLY A 122 17.46 19.34 5.66
C GLY A 122 18.26 18.37 6.54
N MET A 123 17.65 17.81 7.59
CA MET A 123 18.31 16.81 8.44
C MET A 123 18.62 15.52 7.67
N ASP A 124 19.68 14.84 8.08
CA ASP A 124 20.18 13.65 7.39
C ASP A 124 19.36 12.39 7.74
N THR A 125 19.54 11.32 6.95
CA THR A 125 18.80 10.07 7.14
C THR A 125 18.97 9.48 8.53
N ILE A 126 20.14 9.61 9.18
CA ILE A 126 20.36 9.06 10.52
C ILE A 126 19.50 9.81 11.55
N THR A 127 19.43 11.14 11.45
CA THR A 127 18.56 11.96 12.30
C THR A 127 17.08 11.63 12.11
N LEU A 128 16.65 11.34 10.88
CA LEU A 128 15.25 10.99 10.59
C LEU A 128 14.81 9.64 11.16
N VAL A 129 15.74 8.71 11.40
CA VAL A 129 15.43 7.34 11.89
C VAL A 129 15.75 7.11 13.36
N ALA A 130 16.33 8.10 14.03
CA ALA A 130 16.70 8.05 15.44
C ALA A 130 15.46 7.95 16.36
#